data_AF-A0A3A4NKI3-F1
#
_entry.id   AF-A0A3A4NKI3-F1
#
_cell.length_a   1.000
_cell.length_b   1.000
_cell.length_c   1.000
_cell.angle_alpha   90.00
_cell.angle_beta   90.00
_cell.angle_gamma   90.00
#
_symmetry.space_group_name_H-M   'P 1'
#
loop_
_entity.id
_entity.type
_entity.pdbx_description
1 polymer ?
#
loop_
_entity_poly.entity_id
_entity_poly.type
_entity_poly.pdbx_seq_one_letter_code
_entity_poly.pdbx_strand_id
1 'polypeptide(L)'
;MRVIRSACLALLLLLVTAPAFGVAVGERAVPFEGETLGGERFRLADSIGKKAILLKFGSIYCSTCVSSLEDVSRIQRRFKASDLQIVGVNLDVYGLSRVRRFYRGYANLIKYPMVIDEKLAASRPYDIQSIPAHVIIDRQGVVRFVSTGASGEDLNILEEALGKVIRGESGIEKLAKELPLQVFLPVNFTKTLQDSMYIVGKAKRGARVTLALNGGSRQSVTVMRDLFYIRTPLSLGSNYLEVSIVDPVGGRVNQGVVIFREPKMGSGIESPFPEYRFHNEKNEASCRACHNMNPPEQGAQGFATATQFCLGCHKELTGQRQVHGPITIGGCAPCHQFNSRPNRYEVIAQGQDLCFKCHEEKRKDLIRSFLHGPMSAGLCTICHSPHASSEKYQLRRYVGDLCVMCHEAMKSVSFKKVIHKPVNDGACGGCHESHSSDRNDNFLKKPGNALCLSCHTGITAASHTHPYGVPPKKERMIKLDKEGNLVCVSCHEPHAGDENKLLVKGGCAKCHS
;
A
#
# COMPACT_ATOMS: atom_id res chain seq x y z
N MET A 1 62.89 -29.88 19.43
CA MET A 1 61.43 -29.93 19.20
C MET A 1 60.85 -28.59 19.64
N ARG A 2 60.25 -27.85 18.70
CA ARG A 2 59.98 -26.40 18.79
C ARG A 2 58.50 -26.19 18.44
N VAL A 3 57.86 -25.26 19.17
CA VAL A 3 56.63 -24.49 18.82
C VAL A 3 55.32 -25.32 18.81
N ILE A 4 54.12 -24.88 19.21
CA ILE A 4 53.48 -23.56 19.16
C ILE A 4 52.42 -23.41 20.28
N ARG A 5 52.46 -22.26 20.97
CA ARG A 5 51.37 -21.68 21.77
C ARG A 5 50.27 -21.17 20.83
N SER A 6 49.05 -21.68 20.92
CA SER A 6 47.90 -21.11 20.18
C SER A 6 47.14 -20.14 21.08
N ALA A 7 47.31 -18.85 20.77
CA ALA A 7 46.59 -17.74 21.37
C ALA A 7 45.11 -17.77 20.96
N CYS A 8 44.20 -17.66 21.94
CA CYS A 8 42.81 -17.34 21.70
C CYS A 8 42.69 -15.88 21.24
N LEU A 9 42.50 -15.68 19.94
CA LEU A 9 42.11 -14.39 19.38
C LEU A 9 40.58 -14.29 19.44
N ALA A 10 40.06 -13.60 20.45
CA ALA A 10 38.65 -13.24 20.52
C ALA A 10 38.35 -12.19 19.44
N LEU A 11 37.81 -12.63 18.31
CA LEU A 11 37.29 -11.75 17.27
C LEU A 11 35.94 -11.21 17.75
N LEU A 12 35.94 -10.04 18.40
CA LEU A 12 34.73 -9.26 18.66
C LEU A 12 34.14 -8.81 17.32
N LEU A 13 33.21 -9.58 16.77
CA LEU A 13 32.30 -9.08 15.73
C LEU A 13 31.39 -8.03 16.39
N LEU A 14 31.66 -6.76 16.11
CA LEU A 14 30.70 -5.67 16.26
C LEU A 14 29.52 -5.96 15.32
N LEU A 15 28.52 -6.68 15.84
CA LEU A 15 27.17 -6.68 15.31
C LEU A 15 26.71 -5.23 15.33
N VAL A 16 26.63 -4.60 14.15
CA VAL A 16 25.88 -3.34 13.98
C VAL A 16 24.42 -3.71 14.17
N THR A 17 23.97 -3.74 15.42
CA THR A 17 22.58 -3.85 15.78
C THR A 17 21.89 -2.59 15.24
N ALA A 18 20.97 -2.75 14.31
CA ALA A 18 20.04 -1.66 14.00
C ALA A 18 19.39 -1.24 15.33
N PRO A 19 19.42 0.05 15.70
CA PRO A 19 18.90 0.48 16.98
C PRO A 19 17.41 0.13 17.06
N ALA A 20 16.98 -0.37 18.22
CA ALA A 20 15.59 -0.70 18.51
C ALA A 20 14.69 0.56 18.60
N PHE A 21 15.28 1.76 18.45
CA PHE A 21 14.67 3.08 18.49
C PHE A 21 15.21 3.93 17.32
N GLY A 22 14.47 4.93 16.86
CA GLY A 22 14.92 5.81 15.78
C GLY A 22 16.18 6.60 16.12
N VAL A 23 16.88 7.07 15.08
CA VAL A 23 18.09 7.90 15.18
C VAL A 23 17.82 9.12 16.05
N ALA A 24 18.54 9.21 17.17
CA ALA A 24 18.41 10.30 18.11
C ALA A 24 19.24 11.53 17.71
N VAL A 25 18.91 12.69 18.28
CA VAL A 25 19.77 13.88 18.19
C VAL A 25 21.13 13.55 18.82
N GLY A 26 22.21 13.84 18.10
CA GLY A 26 23.58 13.50 18.47
C GLY A 26 24.11 12.23 17.82
N GLU A 27 23.26 11.41 17.21
CA GLU A 27 23.67 10.20 16.50
C GLU A 27 23.98 10.45 15.01
N ARG A 28 24.72 9.53 14.40
CA ARG A 28 24.98 9.59 12.96
C ARG A 28 23.70 9.33 12.18
N ALA A 29 23.48 10.13 11.14
CA ALA A 29 22.42 9.94 10.17
C ALA A 29 22.52 8.57 9.51
N VAL A 30 21.42 7.81 9.51
CA VAL A 30 21.35 6.53 8.82
C VAL A 30 21.15 6.77 7.33
N PRO A 31 22.08 6.32 6.46
CA PRO A 31 21.92 6.49 5.02
C PRO A 31 20.71 5.72 4.50
N PHE A 32 20.01 6.32 3.53
CA PHE A 32 18.98 5.65 2.74
C PHE A 32 19.18 5.94 1.25
N GLU A 33 18.49 5.16 0.44
CA GLU A 33 18.44 5.33 -1.01
C GLU A 33 17.00 5.26 -1.50
N GLY A 34 16.71 5.96 -2.59
CA GLY A 34 15.39 5.92 -3.19
C GLY A 34 15.34 6.63 -4.53
N GLU A 35 14.22 6.47 -5.23
CA GLU A 35 13.94 7.15 -6.48
C GLU A 35 13.32 8.52 -6.22
N THR A 36 13.75 9.53 -6.96
CA THR A 36 13.17 10.88 -6.86
C THR A 36 11.92 11.03 -7.74
N LEU A 37 11.18 12.13 -7.55
CA LEU A 37 10.06 12.50 -8.44
C LEU A 37 10.47 12.53 -9.92
N GLY A 38 11.71 12.94 -10.20
CA GLY A 38 12.27 13.00 -11.55
C GLY A 38 12.72 11.66 -12.13
N GLY A 39 12.70 10.58 -11.34
CA GLY A 39 13.18 9.25 -11.74
C GLY A 39 14.68 9.01 -11.48
N GLU A 40 15.41 10.04 -11.03
CA GLU A 40 16.82 9.92 -10.64
C GLU A 40 16.96 9.09 -9.35
N ARG A 41 18.02 8.28 -9.27
CA ARG A 41 18.40 7.59 -8.04
C ARG A 41 19.08 8.57 -7.09
N PHE A 42 18.62 8.62 -5.85
CA PHE A 42 19.21 9.42 -4.79
C PHE A 42 19.79 8.52 -3.69
N ARG A 43 20.98 8.87 -3.18
CA ARG A 43 21.61 8.23 -2.01
C ARG A 43 21.96 9.30 -1.00
N LEU A 44 21.46 9.19 0.23
CA LEU A 44 21.76 10.17 1.29
C LEU A 44 23.26 10.19 1.62
N ALA A 45 23.91 9.02 1.58
CA ALA A 45 25.34 8.88 1.83
C ALA A 45 26.20 9.82 0.97
N ASP A 46 25.81 10.03 -0.29
CA ASP A 46 26.55 10.88 -1.24
C ASP A 46 26.47 12.37 -0.90
N SER A 47 25.55 12.75 0.00
CA SER A 47 25.32 14.12 0.44
C SER A 47 25.99 14.43 1.79
N ILE A 48 26.22 13.39 2.62
CA ILE A 48 26.90 13.50 3.92
C ILE A 48 28.35 13.95 3.69
N GLY A 49 28.88 14.83 4.54
CA GLY A 49 30.24 15.35 4.41
C GLY A 49 30.38 16.60 3.56
N LYS A 50 29.39 16.91 2.70
CA LYS A 50 29.49 18.02 1.73
C LYS A 50 28.89 19.32 2.24
N LYS A 51 27.69 19.24 2.82
CA LYS A 51 26.89 20.39 3.28
C LYS A 51 25.92 19.95 4.38
N ALA A 52 25.34 20.91 5.11
CA ALA A 52 24.25 20.59 6.02
C ALA A 52 23.06 20.08 5.21
N ILE A 53 22.30 19.13 5.77
CA ILE A 53 21.17 18.49 5.09
C ILE A 53 19.90 18.74 5.88
N LEU A 54 18.85 19.20 5.21
CA LEU A 54 17.49 19.25 5.72
C LEU A 54 16.67 18.15 5.04
N LEU A 55 16.30 17.11 5.78
CA LEU A 55 15.31 16.12 5.33
C LEU A 55 13.91 16.65 5.66
N LYS A 56 13.02 16.73 4.67
CA LYS A 56 11.61 17.11 4.82
C LYS A 56 10.70 15.93 4.50
N PHE A 57 10.07 15.36 5.52
CA PHE A 57 9.13 14.25 5.40
C PHE A 57 7.69 14.77 5.21
N GLY A 58 6.94 14.23 4.25
CA GLY A 58 5.54 14.63 4.00
C GLY A 58 4.74 13.70 3.11
N SER A 59 3.48 14.05 2.86
CA SER A 59 2.53 13.28 2.04
C SER A 59 1.65 14.24 1.23
N ILE A 60 1.15 13.79 0.06
CA ILE A 60 0.18 14.53 -0.75
C ILE A 60 -1.21 14.59 -0.10
N TYR A 61 -1.49 13.75 0.89
CA TYR A 61 -2.76 13.73 1.63
C TYR A 61 -2.74 14.66 2.85
N CYS A 62 -1.55 15.16 3.22
CA CYS A 62 -1.35 16.05 4.37
C CYS A 62 -1.46 17.52 3.93
N SER A 63 -2.57 18.19 4.29
CA SER A 63 -2.85 19.59 3.94
C SER A 63 -1.70 20.54 4.34
N THR A 64 -1.21 20.41 5.58
CA THR A 64 -0.11 21.21 6.12
C THR A 64 1.23 20.96 5.40
N CYS A 65 1.45 19.73 4.92
CA CYS A 65 2.67 19.36 4.19
C CYS A 65 2.74 20.01 2.81
N VAL A 66 1.57 20.20 2.19
CA VAL A 66 1.40 20.82 0.87
C VAL A 66 1.46 22.34 1.00
N SER A 67 0.80 22.94 2.00
CA SER A 67 0.87 24.38 2.21
C SER A 67 2.28 24.85 2.56
N SER A 68 3.08 24.03 3.24
CA SER A 68 4.46 24.39 3.64
C SER A 68 5.49 24.34 2.49
N LEU A 69 5.10 23.95 1.27
CA LEU A 69 6.04 23.83 0.14
C LEU A 69 6.64 25.18 -0.24
N GLU A 70 5.85 26.25 -0.17
CA GLU A 70 6.31 27.61 -0.47
C GLU A 70 7.31 28.11 0.59
N ASP A 71 7.04 27.84 1.87
CA ASP A 71 7.93 28.22 2.96
C ASP A 71 9.29 27.50 2.89
N VAL A 72 9.29 26.20 2.57
CA VAL A 72 10.54 25.46 2.38
C VAL A 72 11.32 26.00 1.18
N SER A 73 10.62 26.39 0.11
CA SER A 73 11.25 27.07 -1.03
C SER A 73 11.86 28.42 -0.64
N ARG A 74 11.21 29.17 0.27
CA ARG A 74 11.76 30.42 0.84
C ARG A 74 13.02 30.15 1.66
N ILE A 75 13.00 29.15 2.55
CA ILE A 75 14.17 28.73 3.35
C ILE A 75 15.34 28.39 2.41
N GLN A 76 15.09 27.61 1.35
CA GLN A 76 16.12 27.26 0.36
C GLN A 76 16.82 28.50 -0.24
N ARG A 77 16.09 29.60 -0.47
CA ARG A 77 16.64 30.84 -1.05
C ARG A 77 17.46 31.66 -0.05
N ARG A 78 17.23 31.50 1.25
CA ARG A 78 17.93 32.28 2.30
C ARG A 78 19.33 31.75 2.62
N PHE A 79 19.60 30.48 2.35
CA PHE A 79 20.90 29.86 2.55
C PHE A 79 21.65 29.67 1.22
N LYS A 80 22.97 29.78 1.24
CA LYS A 80 23.80 29.50 0.06
C LYS A 80 23.68 28.03 -0.31
N ALA A 81 23.60 27.74 -1.61
CA ALA A 81 23.53 26.36 -2.12
C ALA A 81 24.76 25.49 -1.78
N SER A 82 25.89 26.13 -1.44
CA SER A 82 27.11 25.49 -0.92
C SER A 82 26.98 25.03 0.53
N ASP A 83 26.08 25.63 1.31
CA ASP A 83 25.99 25.41 2.75
C ASP A 83 24.86 24.45 3.14
N LEU A 84 23.79 24.40 2.33
CA LEU A 84 22.58 23.63 2.59
C LEU A 84 22.16 22.76 1.40
N GLN A 85 21.74 21.53 1.69
CA GLN A 85 20.98 20.68 0.79
C GLN A 85 19.64 20.32 1.42
N ILE A 86 18.55 20.60 0.73
CA ILE A 86 17.22 20.12 1.12
C ILE A 86 16.96 18.80 0.37
N VAL A 87 16.35 17.83 1.05
CA VAL A 87 15.88 16.58 0.47
C VAL A 87 14.46 16.35 0.97
N GLY A 88 13.49 16.35 0.06
CA GLY A 88 12.14 15.93 0.37
C GLY A 88 12.04 14.41 0.41
N VAL A 89 11.25 13.88 1.34
CA VAL A 89 10.91 12.46 1.46
C VAL A 89 9.39 12.35 1.52
N ASN A 90 8.80 11.79 0.48
CA ASN A 90 7.38 11.55 0.40
C ASN A 90 7.06 10.14 0.93
N LEU A 91 6.16 10.02 1.93
CA LEU A 91 5.82 8.74 2.56
C LEU A 91 4.60 8.04 1.94
N ASP A 92 4.13 8.49 0.77
CA ASP A 92 2.96 7.87 0.14
C ASP A 92 3.37 6.52 -0.47
N VAL A 93 3.12 5.45 0.28
CA VAL A 93 3.49 4.06 -0.06
C VAL A 93 2.72 3.46 -1.25
N TYR A 94 1.73 4.18 -1.80
CA TYR A 94 0.94 3.77 -2.95
C TYR A 94 0.74 4.92 -3.94
N GLY A 95 0.87 4.62 -5.23
CA GLY A 95 0.50 5.57 -6.28
C GLY A 95 1.60 6.53 -6.70
N LEU A 96 2.81 6.04 -6.98
CA LEU A 96 3.93 6.84 -7.50
C LEU A 96 3.52 7.80 -8.63
N SER A 97 2.71 7.34 -9.59
CA SER A 97 2.20 8.18 -10.68
C SER A 97 1.26 9.28 -10.20
N ARG A 98 0.48 9.06 -9.12
CA ARG A 98 -0.39 10.04 -8.47
C ARG A 98 0.44 11.08 -7.72
N VAL A 99 1.43 10.64 -6.96
CA VAL A 99 2.39 11.50 -6.25
C VAL A 99 3.13 12.39 -7.25
N ARG A 100 3.67 11.80 -8.33
CA ARG A 100 4.29 12.54 -9.43
C ARG A 100 3.35 13.54 -10.07
N ARG A 101 2.12 13.12 -10.42
CA ARG A 101 1.11 14.01 -11.03
C ARG A 101 0.77 15.18 -10.12
N PHE A 102 0.60 14.92 -8.83
CA PHE A 102 0.29 15.93 -7.82
C PHE A 102 1.41 16.97 -7.74
N TYR A 103 2.66 16.53 -7.56
CA TYR A 103 3.79 17.44 -7.41
C TYR A 103 4.19 18.18 -8.70
N ARG A 104 3.73 17.77 -9.89
CA ARG A 104 3.89 18.59 -11.11
C ARG A 104 3.30 19.98 -10.94
N GLY A 105 2.18 20.11 -10.21
CA GLY A 105 1.56 21.41 -9.92
C GLY A 105 2.41 22.32 -9.03
N TYR A 106 3.45 21.78 -8.38
CA TYR A 106 4.34 22.49 -7.46
C TYR A 106 5.81 22.47 -7.92
N ALA A 107 6.06 22.13 -9.19
CA ALA A 107 7.41 21.96 -9.72
C ALA A 107 8.27 23.23 -9.63
N ASN A 108 7.66 24.42 -9.64
CA ASN A 108 8.34 25.70 -9.44
C ASN A 108 8.86 25.90 -8.00
N LEU A 109 8.22 25.27 -7.01
CA LEU A 109 8.58 25.38 -5.59
C LEU A 109 9.59 24.30 -5.18
N ILE A 110 9.52 23.11 -5.78
CA ILE A 110 10.34 21.96 -5.43
C ILE A 110 11.59 21.94 -6.32
N LYS A 111 12.61 22.71 -5.92
CA LYS A 111 13.92 22.77 -6.60
C LYS A 111 14.98 21.91 -5.90
N TYR A 112 14.55 20.84 -5.28
CA TYR A 112 15.38 19.93 -4.50
C TYR A 112 14.96 18.47 -4.76
N PRO A 113 15.86 17.48 -4.55
CA PRO A 113 15.50 16.08 -4.69
C PRO A 113 14.33 15.74 -3.77
N MET A 114 13.26 15.16 -4.34
CA MET A 114 12.12 14.65 -3.60
C MET A 114 12.06 13.14 -3.79
N VAL A 115 12.55 12.41 -2.80
CA VAL A 115 12.60 10.94 -2.75
C VAL A 115 11.22 10.40 -2.39
N ILE A 116 10.80 9.33 -3.04
CA ILE A 116 9.54 8.63 -2.71
C ILE A 116 9.90 7.38 -1.90
N ASP A 117 9.42 7.35 -0.66
CA ASP A 117 9.78 6.36 0.35
C ASP A 117 8.77 5.20 0.38
N GLU A 118 8.60 4.51 -0.75
CA GLU A 118 7.58 3.45 -0.91
C GLU A 118 7.73 2.32 0.11
N LYS A 119 8.96 2.06 0.57
CA LYS A 119 9.30 0.96 1.49
C LYS A 119 9.52 1.44 2.93
N LEU A 120 9.28 2.71 3.19
CA LEU A 120 9.57 3.38 4.47
C LEU A 120 11.04 3.23 4.90
N ALA A 121 11.94 3.05 3.95
CA ALA A 121 13.37 2.86 4.19
C ALA A 121 14.06 4.16 4.61
N ALA A 122 13.56 5.32 4.16
CA ALA A 122 14.06 6.62 4.55
C ALA A 122 13.45 7.12 5.86
N SER A 123 12.18 6.84 6.13
CA SER A 123 11.43 7.36 7.29
C SER A 123 11.58 6.51 8.56
N ARG A 124 11.64 5.17 8.45
CA ARG A 124 11.75 4.28 9.62
C ARG A 124 12.99 4.53 10.47
N PRO A 125 14.21 4.66 9.90
CA PRO A 125 15.40 4.85 10.73
C PRO A 125 15.34 6.12 11.57
N TYR A 126 14.63 7.15 11.11
CA TYR A 126 14.48 8.42 11.82
C TYR A 126 13.22 8.49 12.69
N ASP A 127 12.52 7.37 12.88
CA ASP A 127 11.26 7.26 13.64
C ASP A 127 10.25 8.36 13.32
N ILE A 128 10.05 8.62 12.03
CA ILE A 128 9.11 9.65 11.58
C ILE A 128 7.67 9.16 11.76
N GLN A 129 7.07 9.52 12.89
CA GLN A 129 5.68 9.15 13.22
C GLN A 129 4.65 10.21 12.84
N SER A 130 5.08 11.45 12.61
CA SER A 130 4.23 12.60 12.29
C SER A 130 4.76 13.38 11.10
N ILE A 131 3.86 14.00 10.33
CA ILE A 131 4.20 14.82 9.16
C ILE A 131 3.42 16.14 9.17
N PRO A 132 3.99 17.24 8.63
CA PRO A 132 5.35 17.33 8.10
C PRO A 132 6.40 17.22 9.21
N ALA A 133 7.51 16.54 8.92
CA ALA A 133 8.63 16.40 9.83
C ALA A 133 9.94 16.82 9.17
N HIS A 134 10.88 17.27 9.99
CA HIS A 134 12.13 17.83 9.54
C HIS A 134 13.28 17.24 10.37
N VAL A 135 14.33 16.79 9.69
CA VAL A 135 15.57 16.34 10.33
C VAL A 135 16.71 17.17 9.77
N ILE A 136 17.48 17.81 10.64
CA ILE A 136 18.68 18.57 10.28
C ILE A 136 19.92 17.73 10.61
N ILE A 137 20.75 17.50 9.59
CA ILE A 137 22.02 16.79 9.68
C ILE A 137 23.14 17.79 9.40
N ASP A 138 24.17 17.80 10.25
CA ASP A 138 25.33 18.65 10.04
C ASP A 138 26.28 18.12 8.94
N ARG A 139 27.36 18.87 8.68
CA ARG A 139 28.37 18.47 7.68
C ARG A 139 29.08 17.16 8.06
N GLN A 140 29.18 16.82 9.34
CA GLN A 140 29.81 15.60 9.83
C GLN A 140 28.89 14.37 9.74
N GLY A 141 27.64 14.56 9.30
CA GLY A 141 26.65 13.51 9.17
C GLY A 141 25.95 13.19 10.49
N VAL A 142 25.93 14.11 11.45
CA VAL A 142 25.29 13.93 12.75
C VAL A 142 23.94 14.64 12.77
N VAL A 143 22.91 13.96 13.27
CA VAL A 143 21.58 14.55 13.47
C VAL A 143 21.66 15.59 14.58
N ARG A 144 21.36 16.84 14.26
CA ARG A 144 21.42 17.97 15.21
C ARG A 144 20.06 18.47 15.66
N PHE A 145 19.02 18.22 14.87
CA PHE A 145 17.69 18.71 15.18
C PHE A 145 16.63 17.84 14.52
N VAL A 146 15.54 17.59 15.23
CA VAL A 146 14.32 16.95 14.71
C VAL A 146 13.13 17.80 15.13
N SER A 147 12.25 18.11 14.19
CA SER A 147 11.03 18.89 14.47
C SER A 147 9.87 18.43 13.59
N THR A 148 8.66 18.86 13.93
CA THR A 148 7.44 18.55 13.19
C THR A 148 6.55 19.77 13.13
N GLY A 149 5.58 19.77 12.23
CA GLY A 149 4.71 20.92 12.00
C GLY A 149 5.27 21.92 10.99
N ALA A 150 4.45 22.89 10.61
CA ALA A 150 4.80 23.94 9.65
C ALA A 150 4.00 25.22 9.89
N SER A 151 3.66 25.53 11.14
CA SER A 151 3.17 26.88 11.49
C SER A 151 4.27 27.92 11.27
N GLY A 152 3.91 29.21 11.25
CA GLY A 152 4.90 30.28 11.12
C GLY A 152 5.97 30.23 12.21
N GLU A 153 5.60 29.84 13.44
CA GLU A 153 6.53 29.67 14.54
C GLU A 153 7.44 28.44 14.34
N ASP A 154 6.89 27.32 13.88
CA ASP A 154 7.68 26.10 13.60
C ASP A 154 8.73 26.37 12.51
N LEU A 155 8.35 27.11 11.47
CA LEU A 155 9.23 27.45 10.37
C LEU A 155 10.35 28.41 10.79
N ASN A 156 10.06 29.36 11.67
CA ASN A 156 11.09 30.26 12.24
C ASN A 156 12.11 29.48 13.07
N ILE A 157 11.65 28.55 13.90
CA ILE A 157 12.53 27.69 14.71
C ILE A 157 13.37 26.78 13.82
N LEU A 158 12.75 26.17 12.80
CA LEU A 158 13.45 25.32 11.84
C LEU A 158 14.57 26.11 11.15
N GLU A 159 14.28 27.34 10.72
CA GLU A 159 15.25 28.20 10.07
C GLU A 159 16.37 28.66 11.01
N GLU A 160 16.06 28.99 12.26
CA GLU A 160 17.06 29.33 13.27
C GLU A 160 17.99 28.14 13.55
N ALA A 161 17.42 26.95 13.77
CA ALA A 161 18.17 25.72 13.99
C ALA A 161 19.08 25.41 12.80
N LEU A 162 18.59 25.59 11.58
CA LEU A 162 19.38 25.39 10.36
C LEU A 162 20.55 26.35 10.27
N GLY A 163 20.32 27.64 10.58
CA GLY A 163 21.38 28.65 10.64
C GLY A 163 22.46 28.32 11.67
N LYS A 164 22.07 27.84 12.85
CA LYS A 164 22.99 27.40 13.90
C LYS A 164 23.81 26.19 13.47
N VAL A 165 23.17 25.18 12.88
CA VAL A 165 23.87 23.97 12.38
C VAL A 165 24.86 24.33 11.28
N ILE A 166 24.50 25.20 10.34
CA ILE A 166 25.38 25.65 9.26
C ILE A 166 26.61 26.40 9.81
N ARG A 167 26.44 27.21 10.86
CA ARG A 167 27.53 27.96 11.51
C ARG A 167 28.31 27.16 12.56
N GLY A 168 27.89 25.93 12.87
CA GLY A 168 28.53 25.07 13.87
C GLY A 168 28.31 25.55 15.31
N GLU A 169 27.21 26.25 15.57
CA GLU A 169 26.88 26.77 16.91
C GLU A 169 26.28 25.68 17.83
N SER A 170 26.52 25.83 19.13
CA SER A 170 25.88 25.02 20.19
C SER A 170 24.52 25.61 20.63
N GLY A 171 23.77 24.89 21.47
CA GLY A 171 22.50 25.37 22.03
C GLY A 171 21.25 25.06 21.19
N ILE A 172 21.38 24.24 20.15
CA ILE A 172 20.28 23.86 19.24
C ILE A 172 19.22 23.05 19.98
N GLU A 173 19.62 22.29 20.99
CA GLU A 173 18.74 21.48 21.84
C GLU A 173 17.67 22.31 22.55
N LYS A 174 17.94 23.59 22.84
CA LYS A 174 16.99 24.51 23.48
C LYS A 174 15.87 24.96 22.55
N LEU A 175 16.03 24.76 21.23
CA LEU A 175 15.04 25.08 20.22
C LEU A 175 14.03 23.93 20.01
N ALA A 176 14.29 22.75 20.57
CA ALA A 176 13.40 21.60 20.43
C ALA A 176 12.13 21.83 21.25
N LYS A 177 10.99 21.96 20.55
CA LYS A 177 9.67 22.08 21.17
C LYS A 177 9.12 20.72 21.55
N GLU A 178 8.41 20.67 22.67
CA GLU A 178 7.45 19.60 22.92
C GLU A 178 6.31 19.69 21.90
N LEU A 179 5.95 18.55 21.32
CA LEU A 179 4.94 18.49 20.27
C LEU A 179 3.55 18.80 20.84
N PRO A 180 2.78 19.72 20.24
CA PRO A 180 1.43 20.05 20.70
C PRO A 180 0.44 18.89 20.51
N LEU A 181 0.77 17.95 19.61
CA LEU A 181 0.05 16.72 19.35
C LEU A 181 1.07 15.61 19.10
N GLN A 182 0.98 14.52 19.87
CA GLN A 182 1.76 13.31 19.65
C GLN A 182 0.82 12.11 19.58
N VAL A 183 0.68 11.47 18.43
CA VAL A 183 -0.05 10.20 18.31
C VAL A 183 0.93 9.04 18.47
N PHE A 184 0.63 8.09 19.34
CA PHE A 184 1.48 6.92 19.56
C PHE A 184 1.10 5.79 18.62
N LEU A 185 2.06 5.31 17.84
CA LEU A 185 1.88 4.22 16.89
C LEU A 185 2.71 3.00 17.30
N PRO A 186 2.14 1.79 17.46
CA PRO A 186 2.91 0.57 17.61
C PRO A 186 3.74 0.26 16.34
N VAL A 187 4.80 -0.54 16.51
CA VAL A 187 5.82 -0.81 15.46
C VAL A 187 5.24 -1.41 14.16
N ASN A 188 4.02 -1.98 14.19
CA ASN A 188 3.33 -2.59 13.03
C ASN A 188 2.03 -1.84 12.62
N PHE A 189 1.92 -0.54 12.91
CA PHE A 189 0.65 0.21 12.82
C PHE A 189 0.03 0.34 11.42
N THR A 190 0.74 -0.02 10.35
CA THR A 190 0.23 0.10 8.98
C THR A 190 -0.78 -1.00 8.61
N LYS A 191 -0.95 -2.04 9.44
CA LYS A 191 -1.88 -3.15 9.19
C LYS A 191 -2.65 -3.58 10.45
N THR A 192 -3.90 -3.98 10.30
CA THR A 192 -4.72 -4.53 11.40
C THR A 192 -5.82 -5.47 10.90
N LEU A 193 -6.19 -6.45 11.72
CA LEU A 193 -7.38 -7.31 11.51
C LEU A 193 -8.62 -6.80 12.25
N GLN A 194 -8.44 -5.79 13.11
CA GLN A 194 -9.53 -5.25 13.91
C GLN A 194 -10.44 -4.37 13.06
N ASP A 195 -11.74 -4.42 13.36
CA ASP A 195 -12.77 -3.61 12.69
C ASP A 195 -12.82 -2.16 13.18
N SER A 196 -12.05 -1.87 14.22
CA SER A 196 -11.97 -0.61 14.91
C SER A 196 -10.63 -0.53 15.61
N MET A 197 -10.18 0.69 15.87
CA MET A 197 -8.95 0.91 16.62
C MET A 197 -9.03 2.12 17.51
N TYR A 198 -8.19 2.11 18.54
CA TYR A 198 -7.98 3.25 19.41
C TYR A 198 -6.76 4.03 18.93
N ILE A 199 -7.00 5.29 18.58
CA ILE A 199 -5.94 6.26 18.39
C ILE A 199 -5.65 6.87 19.75
N VAL A 200 -4.44 6.68 20.26
CA VAL A 200 -4.00 7.22 21.54
C VAL A 200 -2.94 8.27 21.27
N GLY A 201 -3.00 9.39 21.98
CA GLY A 201 -1.99 10.42 21.87
C GLY A 201 -1.94 11.37 23.04
N LYS A 202 -0.91 12.22 23.05
CA LYS A 202 -0.76 13.33 23.99
C LYS A 202 -1.12 14.67 23.34
N ALA A 203 -1.69 15.55 24.14
CA ALA A 203 -2.08 16.91 23.78
C ALA A 203 -2.25 17.76 25.05
N LYS A 204 -2.23 19.10 24.94
CA LYS A 204 -2.46 19.97 26.11
C LYS A 204 -3.87 19.81 26.68
N ARG A 205 -3.99 19.92 28.01
CA ARG A 205 -5.28 19.93 28.72
C ARG A 205 -6.23 20.97 28.14
N GLY A 206 -7.47 20.59 27.89
CA GLY A 206 -8.51 21.47 27.36
C GLY A 206 -8.47 21.64 25.83
N ALA A 207 -7.45 21.13 25.14
CA ALA A 207 -7.43 21.13 23.68
C ALA A 207 -8.51 20.21 23.11
N ARG A 208 -9.03 20.57 21.93
CA ARG A 208 -10.00 19.74 21.20
C ARG A 208 -9.27 18.97 20.11
N VAL A 209 -9.23 17.65 20.24
CA VAL A 209 -8.70 16.74 19.22
C VAL A 209 -9.84 16.25 18.34
N THR A 210 -9.66 16.23 17.04
CA THR A 210 -10.62 15.76 16.03
C THR A 210 -9.95 14.73 15.14
N LEU A 211 -10.60 13.59 14.92
CA LEU A 211 -10.18 12.56 13.98
C LEU A 211 -11.14 12.54 12.80
N ALA A 212 -10.61 12.60 11.57
CA ALA A 212 -11.36 12.39 10.34
C ALA A 212 -10.90 11.10 9.66
N LEU A 213 -11.84 10.23 9.30
CA LEU A 213 -11.58 8.99 8.56
C LEU A 213 -11.95 9.17 7.09
N ASN A 214 -11.01 8.87 6.19
CA ASN A 214 -11.17 8.90 4.73
C ASN A 214 -11.74 10.22 4.20
N GLY A 215 -11.43 11.35 4.86
CA GLY A 215 -11.97 12.68 4.52
C GLY A 215 -13.46 12.87 4.87
N GLY A 216 -14.09 11.90 5.52
CA GLY A 216 -15.52 11.89 5.85
C GLY A 216 -15.77 12.10 7.34
N SER A 217 -16.30 11.07 8.01
CA SER A 217 -16.78 11.11 9.40
C SER A 217 -15.75 11.68 10.37
N ARG A 218 -16.18 12.65 11.18
CA ARG A 218 -15.35 13.33 12.18
C ARG A 218 -15.78 12.98 13.59
N GLN A 219 -14.83 12.57 14.41
CA GLN A 219 -15.00 12.38 15.85
C GLN A 219 -14.16 13.42 16.57
N SER A 220 -14.64 13.98 17.68
CA SER A 220 -13.86 14.91 18.49
C SER A 220 -13.88 14.53 19.96
N VAL A 221 -12.77 14.79 20.66
CA VAL A 221 -12.63 14.63 22.10
C VAL A 221 -11.92 15.84 22.69
N THR A 222 -12.26 16.19 23.93
CA THR A 222 -11.52 17.20 24.71
C THR A 222 -10.51 16.50 25.60
N VAL A 223 -9.28 16.99 25.61
CA VAL A 223 -8.18 16.40 26.38
C VAL A 223 -8.38 16.73 27.86
N MET A 224 -8.47 15.71 28.71
CA MET A 224 -8.78 15.90 30.14
C MET A 224 -7.53 16.18 31.00
N ARG A 225 -6.42 15.52 30.70
CA ARG A 225 -5.11 15.74 31.33
C ARG A 225 -4.12 16.13 30.25
N ASP A 226 -3.28 15.20 29.85
CA ASP A 226 -2.32 15.30 28.76
C ASP A 226 -2.54 14.24 27.69
N LEU A 227 -3.52 13.35 27.87
CA LEU A 227 -3.80 12.21 27.00
C LEU A 227 -5.20 12.29 26.40
N PHE A 228 -5.32 11.82 25.16
CA PHE A 228 -6.59 11.55 24.51
C PHE A 228 -6.59 10.14 23.91
N TYR A 229 -7.78 9.61 23.74
CA TYR A 229 -7.99 8.45 22.88
C TYR A 229 -9.28 8.60 22.09
N ILE A 230 -9.28 8.11 20.86
CA ILE A 230 -10.44 8.12 19.96
C ILE A 230 -10.59 6.73 19.36
N ARG A 231 -11.76 6.12 19.53
CA ARG A 231 -12.08 4.85 18.86
C ARG A 231 -12.72 5.12 17.50
N THR A 232 -12.03 4.75 16.43
CA THR A 232 -12.55 4.87 15.06
C THR A 232 -12.84 3.49 14.47
N PRO A 233 -14.01 3.28 13.83
CA PRO A 233 -14.21 2.12 12.98
C PRO A 233 -13.30 2.20 11.77
N LEU A 234 -12.94 1.05 11.19
CA LEU A 234 -12.11 0.96 9.99
C LEU A 234 -12.90 0.23 8.90
N SER A 235 -12.87 0.73 7.68
CA SER A 235 -13.34 0.02 6.50
C SER A 235 -12.34 -1.07 6.12
N LEU A 236 -12.77 -2.14 5.44
CA LEU A 236 -11.85 -3.09 4.84
C LEU A 236 -10.95 -2.39 3.81
N GLY A 237 -9.67 -2.77 3.76
CA GLY A 237 -8.67 -2.15 2.91
C GLY A 237 -8.05 -0.90 3.53
N SER A 238 -7.67 0.07 2.70
CA SER A 238 -6.96 1.28 3.14
C SER A 238 -7.88 2.25 3.89
N ASN A 239 -7.40 2.73 5.03
CA ASN A 239 -8.04 3.77 5.85
C ASN A 239 -7.05 4.91 6.07
N TYR A 240 -7.43 6.12 5.67
CA TYR A 240 -6.68 7.33 5.96
C TYR A 240 -7.29 8.03 7.17
N LEU A 241 -6.50 8.21 8.22
CA LEU A 241 -6.87 8.93 9.43
C LEU A 241 -6.16 10.27 9.44
N GLU A 242 -6.91 11.35 9.62
CA GLU A 242 -6.35 12.68 9.90
C GLU A 242 -6.72 13.06 11.33
N VAL A 243 -5.72 13.21 12.19
CA VAL A 243 -5.87 13.63 13.59
C VAL A 243 -5.47 15.09 13.68
N SER A 244 -6.44 15.96 13.94
CA SER A 244 -6.27 17.40 14.15
C SER A 244 -6.36 17.75 15.62
N ILE A 245 -5.54 18.66 16.12
CA ILE A 245 -5.76 19.35 17.39
C ILE A 245 -6.09 20.83 17.11
N VAL A 246 -7.02 21.39 17.87
CA VAL A 246 -7.24 22.83 17.98
C VAL A 246 -6.90 23.25 19.41
N ASP A 247 -5.88 24.09 19.55
CA ASP A 247 -5.49 24.72 20.82
C ASP A 247 -6.59 25.70 21.27
N PRO A 248 -6.83 25.87 22.59
CA PRO A 248 -7.68 26.93 23.13
C PRO A 248 -7.52 28.35 22.52
N VAL A 249 -6.33 28.72 22.03
CA VAL A 249 -6.08 30.01 21.34
C VAL A 249 -6.27 29.98 19.82
N GLY A 250 -6.80 28.88 19.26
CA GLY A 250 -7.19 28.78 17.84
C GLY A 250 -6.14 28.21 16.89
N GLY A 251 -4.95 27.84 17.37
CA GLY A 251 -3.92 27.17 16.57
C GLY A 251 -4.33 25.74 16.20
N ARG A 252 -4.10 25.31 14.95
CA ARG A 252 -4.46 23.96 14.47
C ARG A 252 -3.24 23.19 13.96
N VAL A 253 -3.05 21.96 14.44
CA VAL A 253 -2.03 21.02 13.95
C VAL A 253 -2.70 19.74 13.48
N ASN A 254 -2.23 19.15 12.39
CA ASN A 254 -2.79 17.92 11.79
C ASN A 254 -1.70 16.84 11.67
N GLN A 255 -2.05 15.59 11.92
CA GLN A 255 -1.23 14.41 11.71
C GLN A 255 -2.01 13.38 10.90
N GLY A 256 -1.48 12.98 9.73
CA GLY A 256 -2.08 11.97 8.87
C GLY A 256 -1.46 10.59 9.10
N VAL A 257 -2.29 9.54 9.15
CA VAL A 257 -1.84 8.15 9.28
C VAL A 257 -2.64 7.24 8.32
N VAL A 258 -1.95 6.34 7.63
CA VAL A 258 -2.57 5.34 6.74
C VAL A 258 -2.53 3.97 7.39
N ILE A 259 -3.67 3.28 7.41
CA ILE A 259 -3.82 1.98 8.05
C ILE A 259 -4.60 1.04 7.15
N PHE A 260 -4.04 -0.12 6.87
CA PHE A 260 -4.68 -1.15 6.09
C PHE A 260 -5.41 -2.14 7.01
N ARG A 261 -6.74 -2.16 6.95
CA ARG A 261 -7.53 -3.20 7.59
C ARG A 261 -7.62 -4.40 6.66
N GLU A 262 -6.99 -5.49 7.04
CA GLU A 262 -7.10 -6.74 6.32
C GLU A 262 -8.53 -7.29 6.47
N PRO A 263 -9.14 -7.82 5.40
CA PRO A 263 -10.31 -8.64 5.56
C PRO A 263 -9.95 -9.82 6.47
N LYS A 264 -10.79 -10.08 7.48
CA LYS A 264 -10.81 -11.40 8.13
C LYS A 264 -11.18 -12.39 7.03
N MET A 265 -10.18 -12.91 6.32
CA MET A 265 -10.30 -14.16 5.59
C MET A 265 -10.66 -15.17 6.66
N GLY A 266 -11.93 -15.62 6.67
CA GLY A 266 -12.57 -16.49 7.66
C GLY A 266 -11.84 -16.61 8.99
N SER A 267 -12.37 -16.00 10.06
CA SER A 267 -11.97 -16.34 11.43
C SER A 267 -12.14 -17.85 11.63
N GLY A 268 -11.05 -18.62 11.47
CA GLY A 268 -11.07 -20.08 11.43
C GLY A 268 -10.29 -20.73 10.29
N ILE A 269 -9.80 -19.99 9.27
CA ILE A 269 -8.82 -20.55 8.33
C ILE A 269 -7.42 -20.30 8.90
N GLU A 270 -7.03 -21.09 9.90
CA GLU A 270 -5.63 -21.51 9.92
C GLU A 270 -5.42 -22.31 8.64
N SER A 271 -4.32 -22.06 7.92
CA SER A 271 -3.94 -22.98 6.85
C SER A 271 -3.85 -24.38 7.47
N PRO A 272 -4.72 -25.34 7.11
CA PRO A 272 -4.61 -26.71 7.62
C PRO A 272 -3.32 -27.36 7.12
N PHE A 273 -2.64 -26.71 6.18
CA PHE A 273 -1.30 -27.03 5.75
C PHE A 273 -0.32 -26.20 6.58
N PRO A 274 0.43 -26.80 7.54
CA PRO A 274 1.65 -26.17 8.00
C PRO A 274 2.49 -25.77 6.78
N GLU A 275 3.24 -24.67 6.83
CA GLU A 275 4.16 -24.32 5.75
C GLU A 275 5.15 -25.46 5.56
N TYR A 276 4.82 -26.37 4.64
CA TYR A 276 5.61 -27.55 4.39
C TYR A 276 6.76 -27.14 3.48
N ARG A 277 7.82 -26.65 4.11
CA ARG A 277 9.03 -26.20 3.42
C ARG A 277 9.87 -27.42 3.11
N PHE A 278 9.61 -28.07 1.97
CA PHE A 278 10.38 -29.25 1.56
C PHE A 278 11.88 -28.92 1.35
N HIS A 279 12.19 -27.78 0.73
CA HIS A 279 13.55 -27.37 0.41
C HIS A 279 14.29 -26.73 1.59
N ASN A 280 14.58 -27.53 2.62
CA ASN A 280 15.47 -27.17 3.71
C ASN A 280 16.45 -28.33 3.99
N GLU A 281 17.53 -28.04 4.70
CA GLU A 281 18.60 -29.04 4.92
C GLU A 281 18.11 -30.32 5.59
N LYS A 282 17.18 -30.22 6.55
CA LYS A 282 16.62 -31.35 7.29
C LYS A 282 15.79 -32.25 6.38
N ASN A 283 14.92 -31.67 5.58
CA ASN A 283 13.99 -32.40 4.71
C ASN A 283 14.70 -32.98 3.47
N GLU A 284 15.71 -32.29 2.95
CA GLU A 284 16.51 -32.79 1.81
C GLU A 284 17.52 -33.89 2.22
N ALA A 285 17.84 -34.02 3.51
CA ALA A 285 18.88 -34.95 4.00
C ALA A 285 18.62 -36.41 3.61
N SER A 286 17.39 -36.89 3.73
CA SER A 286 17.03 -38.26 3.37
C SER A 286 17.08 -38.52 1.87
N CYS A 287 16.78 -37.50 1.05
CA CYS A 287 16.79 -37.61 -0.41
C CYS A 287 18.22 -37.53 -0.98
N ARG A 288 19.12 -36.78 -0.32
CA ARG A 288 20.53 -36.61 -0.73
C ARG A 288 21.32 -37.92 -0.80
N ALA A 289 20.88 -38.96 -0.12
CA ALA A 289 21.49 -40.28 -0.19
C ALA A 289 21.35 -40.93 -1.59
N CYS A 290 20.29 -40.61 -2.32
CA CYS A 290 19.98 -41.23 -3.62
C CYS A 290 19.89 -40.22 -4.78
N HIS A 291 19.60 -38.95 -4.49
CA HIS A 291 19.42 -37.89 -5.48
C HIS A 291 20.42 -36.76 -5.27
N ASN A 292 20.98 -36.23 -6.36
CA ASN A 292 21.68 -34.95 -6.30
C ASN A 292 20.64 -33.85 -6.05
N MET A 293 20.64 -33.27 -4.85
CA MET A 293 19.72 -32.19 -4.48
C MET A 293 20.28 -30.81 -4.83
N ASN A 294 21.46 -30.72 -5.44
CA ASN A 294 22.07 -29.45 -5.85
C ASN A 294 21.93 -29.27 -7.36
N PRO A 295 21.41 -28.12 -7.83
CA PRO A 295 21.42 -27.83 -9.25
C PRO A 295 22.89 -27.77 -9.74
N PRO A 296 23.18 -28.23 -10.96
CA PRO A 296 24.52 -28.10 -11.53
C PRO A 296 24.96 -26.63 -11.46
N GLU A 297 26.23 -26.39 -11.08
CA GLU A 297 26.74 -25.06 -10.72
C GLU A 297 26.31 -23.96 -11.70
N GLN A 298 25.99 -22.80 -11.13
CA GLN A 298 25.44 -21.59 -11.78
C GLN A 298 26.29 -21.00 -12.92
N GLY A 299 27.37 -21.67 -13.35
CA GLY A 299 28.29 -21.24 -14.39
C GLY A 299 28.54 -22.23 -15.55
N ALA A 300 27.95 -23.44 -15.57
CA ALA A 300 28.21 -24.38 -16.67
C ALA A 300 26.91 -24.86 -17.35
N GLN A 301 26.65 -24.29 -18.54
CA GLN A 301 25.69 -24.75 -19.55
C GLN A 301 24.21 -24.33 -19.38
N GLY A 302 23.99 -23.02 -19.19
CA GLY A 302 22.75 -22.36 -19.64
C GLY A 302 21.50 -22.50 -18.75
N PHE A 303 20.63 -21.51 -18.84
CA PHE A 303 19.33 -21.44 -18.13
C PHE A 303 18.48 -22.73 -18.25
N ALA A 304 18.60 -23.45 -19.38
CA ALA A 304 17.82 -24.64 -19.66
C ALA A 304 18.19 -25.85 -18.79
N THR A 305 19.49 -26.09 -18.53
CA THR A 305 19.96 -27.32 -17.86
C THR A 305 19.63 -27.33 -16.37
N ALA A 306 19.82 -26.20 -15.68
CA ALA A 306 19.43 -26.06 -14.28
C ALA A 306 17.90 -26.15 -14.08
N THR A 307 17.11 -25.85 -15.10
CA THR A 307 15.65 -25.93 -15.00
C THR A 307 15.09 -27.30 -15.40
N GLN A 308 15.74 -28.02 -16.31
CA GLN A 308 15.44 -29.44 -16.52
C GLN A 308 15.63 -30.25 -15.23
N PHE A 309 16.61 -29.89 -14.40
CA PHE A 309 16.78 -30.48 -13.07
C PHE A 309 15.53 -30.31 -12.19
N CYS A 310 15.02 -29.07 -12.05
CA CYS A 310 13.84 -28.78 -11.24
C CYS A 310 12.61 -29.56 -11.75
N LEU A 311 12.41 -29.61 -13.06
CA LEU A 311 11.30 -30.30 -13.70
C LEU A 311 11.42 -31.83 -13.62
N GLY A 312 12.59 -32.38 -13.29
CA GLY A 312 12.76 -33.81 -13.00
C GLY A 312 11.85 -34.27 -11.86
N CYS A 313 11.70 -33.44 -10.81
CA CYS A 313 10.81 -33.69 -9.68
C CYS A 313 9.48 -32.94 -9.81
N HIS A 314 9.49 -31.71 -10.32
CA HIS A 314 8.32 -30.83 -10.37
C HIS A 314 7.65 -30.77 -11.75
N LYS A 315 7.39 -31.94 -12.36
CA LYS A 315 6.78 -32.06 -13.69
C LYS A 315 5.45 -31.32 -13.82
N GLU A 316 4.69 -31.21 -12.73
CA GLU A 316 3.39 -30.52 -12.72
C GLU A 316 3.48 -29.01 -12.95
N LEU A 317 4.66 -28.39 -12.73
CA LEU A 317 4.84 -26.95 -12.96
C LEU A 317 4.75 -26.56 -14.44
N THR A 318 4.94 -27.52 -15.34
CA THR A 318 4.76 -27.37 -16.79
C THR A 318 3.65 -28.28 -17.36
N GLY A 319 3.01 -29.08 -16.51
CA GLY A 319 2.07 -30.12 -16.93
C GLY A 319 0.65 -29.62 -17.22
N GLN A 320 0.35 -28.33 -17.00
CA GLN A 320 -1.00 -27.79 -17.20
C GLN A 320 -1.15 -27.07 -18.54
N ARG A 321 -2.40 -26.91 -18.99
CA ARG A 321 -2.74 -26.40 -20.32
C ARG A 321 -2.17 -25.00 -20.60
N GLN A 322 -2.10 -24.14 -19.58
CA GLN A 322 -1.66 -22.76 -19.68
C GLN A 322 -0.41 -22.60 -18.83
N VAL A 323 0.76 -22.87 -19.40
CA VAL A 323 2.04 -22.66 -18.72
C VAL A 323 2.46 -21.19 -18.83
N HIS A 324 2.95 -20.61 -17.74
CA HIS A 324 3.41 -19.24 -17.71
C HIS A 324 4.72 -19.10 -18.51
N GLY A 325 4.85 -18.04 -19.32
CA GLY A 325 5.93 -17.89 -20.31
C GLY A 325 7.37 -18.08 -19.77
N PRO A 326 7.76 -17.49 -18.63
CA PRO A 326 9.08 -17.75 -18.05
C PRO A 326 9.32 -19.23 -17.72
N ILE A 327 8.27 -19.98 -17.40
CA ILE A 327 8.37 -21.41 -17.04
C ILE A 327 8.43 -22.30 -18.28
N THR A 328 7.82 -21.90 -19.41
CA THR A 328 7.87 -22.71 -20.66
C THR A 328 9.29 -22.87 -21.20
N ILE A 329 10.14 -21.86 -21.03
CA ILE A 329 11.56 -21.91 -21.42
C ILE A 329 12.45 -22.49 -20.32
N GLY A 330 11.85 -22.94 -19.23
CA GLY A 330 12.59 -23.36 -18.05
C GLY A 330 13.39 -22.21 -17.43
N GLY A 331 12.75 -21.10 -17.08
CA GLY A 331 13.38 -19.98 -16.38
C GLY A 331 12.92 -19.88 -14.94
N CYS A 332 13.53 -20.63 -14.01
CA CYS A 332 13.21 -20.54 -12.58
C CYS A 332 13.98 -19.42 -11.84
N ALA A 333 15.24 -19.19 -12.23
CA ALA A 333 16.14 -18.23 -11.59
C ALA A 333 15.65 -16.75 -11.59
N PRO A 334 14.88 -16.27 -12.59
CA PRO A 334 14.31 -14.93 -12.55
C PRO A 334 13.30 -14.71 -11.41
N CYS A 335 12.78 -15.79 -10.81
CA CYS A 335 11.81 -15.71 -9.72
C CYS A 335 12.37 -16.24 -8.39
N HIS A 336 13.28 -17.21 -8.42
CA HIS A 336 13.77 -17.93 -7.25
C HIS A 336 15.28 -17.77 -7.03
N GLN A 337 15.67 -17.56 -5.76
CA GLN A 337 17.06 -17.55 -5.30
C GLN A 337 17.48 -18.96 -4.86
N PHE A 338 18.24 -19.65 -5.69
CA PHE A 338 18.52 -21.07 -5.46
C PHE A 338 19.37 -21.36 -4.21
N ASN A 339 20.18 -20.38 -3.81
CA ASN A 339 21.09 -20.49 -2.66
C ASN A 339 20.55 -19.81 -1.38
N SER A 340 19.27 -19.42 -1.34
CA SER A 340 18.69 -18.84 -0.14
C SER A 340 18.82 -19.80 1.06
N ARG A 341 18.83 -19.21 2.27
CA ARG A 341 18.92 -19.90 3.56
C ARG A 341 17.98 -19.21 4.55
N PRO A 342 17.36 -19.94 5.49
CA PRO A 342 17.52 -21.39 5.72
C PRO A 342 16.77 -22.26 4.70
N ASN A 343 15.83 -21.71 3.95
CA ASN A 343 15.12 -22.44 2.88
C ASN A 343 15.73 -22.07 1.54
N ARG A 344 15.95 -23.07 0.71
CA ARG A 344 16.45 -22.87 -0.64
C ARG A 344 15.30 -22.47 -1.56
N TYR A 345 15.65 -21.79 -2.66
CA TYR A 345 14.70 -21.41 -3.72
C TYR A 345 13.62 -20.42 -3.26
N GLU A 346 13.90 -19.57 -2.28
CA GLU A 346 12.98 -18.51 -1.90
C GLU A 346 12.78 -17.52 -3.06
N VAL A 347 11.64 -16.85 -3.11
CA VAL A 347 11.39 -15.86 -4.16
C VAL A 347 12.32 -14.65 -4.02
N ILE A 348 12.83 -14.12 -5.14
CA ILE A 348 13.81 -13.02 -5.15
C ILE A 348 13.21 -11.65 -4.78
N ALA A 349 11.88 -11.58 -4.64
CA ALA A 349 11.13 -10.41 -4.21
C ALA A 349 9.78 -10.87 -3.63
N GLN A 350 9.25 -10.10 -2.69
CA GLN A 350 8.02 -10.47 -1.98
C GLN A 350 6.76 -9.92 -2.67
N GLY A 351 5.70 -10.71 -2.70
CA GLY A 351 4.39 -10.33 -3.21
C GLY A 351 4.43 -9.77 -4.64
N GLN A 352 3.74 -8.65 -4.85
CA GLN A 352 3.60 -8.00 -6.16
C GLN A 352 4.91 -7.46 -6.76
N ASP A 353 5.91 -7.13 -5.93
CA ASP A 353 7.20 -6.60 -6.40
C ASP A 353 7.92 -7.60 -7.30
N LEU A 354 7.73 -8.91 -7.07
CA LEU A 354 8.26 -9.96 -7.93
C LEU A 354 7.64 -9.89 -9.33
N CYS A 355 6.31 -9.82 -9.38
CA CYS A 355 5.55 -9.86 -10.62
C CYS A 355 5.83 -8.63 -11.49
N PHE A 356 5.92 -7.45 -10.87
CA PHE A 356 6.12 -6.19 -11.57
C PHE A 356 7.53 -5.96 -12.10
N LYS A 357 8.47 -6.89 -11.89
CA LYS A 357 9.74 -6.88 -12.63
C LYS A 357 9.52 -7.07 -14.13
N CYS A 358 8.41 -7.71 -14.52
CA CYS A 358 8.04 -7.91 -15.92
C CYS A 358 6.63 -7.36 -16.24
N HIS A 359 5.67 -7.51 -15.32
CA HIS A 359 4.29 -7.04 -15.49
C HIS A 359 4.10 -5.58 -15.05
N GLU A 360 5.01 -4.70 -15.46
CA GLU A 360 5.00 -3.29 -15.04
C GLU A 360 3.70 -2.58 -15.43
N GLU A 361 3.09 -2.97 -16.56
CA GLU A 361 1.83 -2.42 -17.04
C GLU A 361 0.68 -2.62 -16.06
N LYS A 362 0.76 -3.62 -15.16
CA LYS A 362 -0.22 -3.88 -14.12
C LYS A 362 -0.08 -2.96 -12.91
N ARG A 363 1.04 -2.24 -12.76
CA ARG A 363 1.18 -1.20 -11.73
C ARG A 363 0.12 -0.11 -11.89
N LYS A 364 -0.40 0.12 -13.11
CA LYS A 364 -1.49 1.06 -13.34
C LYS A 364 -2.78 0.67 -12.61
N ASP A 365 -2.98 -0.62 -12.33
CA ASP A 365 -4.16 -1.10 -11.61
C ASP A 365 -4.06 -0.71 -10.13
N LEU A 366 -2.85 -0.59 -9.57
CA LEU A 366 -2.61 -0.18 -8.17
C LEU A 366 -2.83 1.31 -7.90
N ILE A 367 -2.88 2.15 -8.94
CA ILE A 367 -3.00 3.60 -8.79
C ILE A 367 -4.42 4.12 -9.04
N ARG A 368 -5.37 3.22 -9.34
CA ARG A 368 -6.79 3.54 -9.52
C ARG A 368 -7.45 3.78 -8.18
N SER A 369 -8.58 4.49 -8.20
CA SER A 369 -9.21 5.03 -6.98
C SER A 369 -9.70 3.96 -6.00
N PHE A 370 -10.13 2.80 -6.49
CA PHE A 370 -10.64 1.69 -5.70
C PHE A 370 -9.91 0.42 -6.08
N LEU A 371 -9.26 -0.21 -5.10
CA LEU A 371 -8.51 -1.45 -5.28
C LEU A 371 -9.32 -2.62 -4.73
N HIS A 372 -9.29 -3.74 -5.44
CA HIS A 372 -9.80 -4.98 -4.91
C HIS A 372 -8.87 -5.45 -3.76
N GLY A 373 -9.44 -5.96 -2.67
CA GLY A 373 -8.71 -6.25 -1.43
C GLY A 373 -7.41 -7.05 -1.62
N PRO A 374 -7.47 -8.24 -2.25
CA PRO A 374 -6.27 -9.03 -2.56
C PRO A 374 -5.23 -8.30 -3.41
N MET A 375 -5.68 -7.45 -4.34
CA MET A 375 -4.79 -6.63 -5.17
C MET A 375 -4.06 -5.57 -4.32
N SER A 376 -4.78 -4.87 -3.44
CA SER A 376 -4.17 -3.89 -2.53
C SER A 376 -3.18 -4.51 -1.54
N ALA A 377 -3.37 -5.78 -1.20
CA ALA A 377 -2.47 -6.55 -0.34
C ALA A 377 -1.27 -7.17 -1.10
N GLY A 378 -1.21 -7.01 -2.43
CA GLY A 378 -0.15 -7.61 -3.26
C GLY A 378 -0.23 -9.14 -3.35
N LEU A 379 -1.42 -9.72 -3.14
CA LEU A 379 -1.66 -11.16 -3.09
C LEU A 379 -2.09 -11.70 -4.46
N CYS A 380 -1.29 -11.45 -5.49
CA CYS A 380 -1.56 -11.88 -6.87
C CYS A 380 -1.82 -13.39 -6.97
N THR A 381 -1.10 -14.16 -6.14
CA THR A 381 -1.13 -15.63 -6.13
C THR A 381 -2.36 -16.24 -5.48
N ILE A 382 -3.26 -15.42 -4.92
CA ILE A 382 -4.60 -15.90 -4.52
C ILE A 382 -5.40 -16.25 -5.78
N CYS A 383 -5.32 -15.41 -6.80
CA CYS A 383 -6.09 -15.57 -8.03
C CYS A 383 -5.27 -16.21 -9.16
N HIS A 384 -3.98 -15.93 -9.23
CA HIS A 384 -3.10 -16.38 -10.32
C HIS A 384 -2.12 -17.46 -9.85
N SER A 385 -1.80 -18.39 -10.74
CA SER A 385 -0.68 -19.31 -10.61
C SER A 385 0.55 -18.69 -11.27
N PRO A 386 1.67 -18.52 -10.57
CA PRO A 386 2.89 -17.99 -11.19
C PRO A 386 3.59 -19.01 -12.12
N HIS A 387 3.15 -20.27 -12.11
CA HIS A 387 3.79 -21.36 -12.85
C HIS A 387 2.98 -21.87 -14.04
N ALA A 388 1.84 -22.49 -13.75
CA ALA A 388 0.93 -22.99 -14.76
C ALA A 388 -0.48 -23.14 -14.18
N SER A 389 -1.48 -23.07 -15.06
CA SER A 389 -2.88 -23.32 -14.76
C SER A 389 -3.59 -24.12 -15.87
N SER A 390 -4.72 -24.77 -15.58
CA SER A 390 -5.68 -25.22 -16.60
C SER A 390 -6.39 -24.03 -17.27
N GLU A 391 -6.44 -22.88 -16.59
CA GLU A 391 -7.24 -21.72 -16.99
C GLU A 391 -6.44 -20.61 -17.66
N LYS A 392 -7.11 -19.90 -18.57
CA LYS A 392 -6.55 -18.72 -19.24
C LYS A 392 -6.13 -17.66 -18.21
N TYR A 393 -5.14 -16.85 -18.60
CA TYR A 393 -4.56 -15.79 -17.75
C TYR A 393 -3.96 -16.31 -16.45
N GLN A 394 -3.59 -17.60 -16.41
CA GLN A 394 -3.01 -18.24 -15.24
C GLN A 394 -3.93 -18.24 -14.01
N LEU A 395 -5.25 -18.16 -14.18
CA LEU A 395 -6.17 -18.17 -13.03
C LEU A 395 -6.10 -19.52 -12.31
N ARG A 396 -6.07 -19.57 -10.98
CA ARG A 396 -5.94 -20.85 -10.25
C ARG A 396 -7.15 -21.78 -10.42
N ARG A 397 -8.29 -21.22 -10.80
CA ARG A 397 -9.57 -21.90 -11.02
C ARG A 397 -10.39 -21.15 -12.05
N TYR A 398 -11.40 -21.84 -12.57
CA TYR A 398 -12.42 -21.23 -13.41
C TYR A 398 -13.01 -19.99 -12.72
N VAL A 399 -13.30 -18.93 -13.50
CA VAL A 399 -13.60 -17.59 -12.96
C VAL A 399 -14.74 -17.59 -11.94
N GLY A 400 -15.84 -18.29 -12.24
CA GLY A 400 -16.98 -18.40 -11.32
C GLY A 400 -16.57 -18.99 -9.98
N ASP A 401 -15.91 -20.16 -10.01
CA ASP A 401 -15.43 -20.85 -8.82
C ASP A 401 -14.40 -20.03 -8.05
N LEU A 402 -13.49 -19.38 -8.76
CA LEU A 402 -12.44 -18.56 -8.18
C LEU A 402 -13.03 -17.40 -7.37
N CYS A 403 -14.03 -16.71 -7.90
CA CYS A 403 -14.64 -15.57 -7.22
C CYS A 403 -15.44 -16.01 -6.00
N VAL A 404 -16.24 -17.08 -6.09
CA VAL A 404 -17.11 -17.52 -4.99
C VAL A 404 -16.37 -18.22 -3.85
N MET A 405 -15.08 -18.53 -4.01
CA MET A 405 -14.22 -18.94 -2.89
C MET A 405 -14.19 -17.89 -1.77
N CYS A 406 -14.29 -16.61 -2.12
CA CYS A 406 -14.31 -15.50 -1.17
C CYS A 406 -15.67 -14.79 -1.15
N HIS A 407 -16.32 -14.63 -2.30
CA HIS A 407 -17.64 -14.00 -2.41
C HIS A 407 -18.75 -15.02 -2.16
N GLU A 408 -18.76 -15.65 -0.99
CA GLU A 408 -19.63 -16.79 -0.69
C GLU A 408 -21.12 -16.47 -0.79
N ALA A 409 -21.51 -15.22 -0.54
CA ALA A 409 -22.89 -14.77 -0.74
C ALA A 409 -23.40 -15.06 -2.16
N MET A 410 -22.50 -15.07 -3.16
CA MET A 410 -22.83 -15.40 -4.55
C MET A 410 -23.07 -16.90 -4.77
N LYS A 411 -22.68 -17.79 -3.86
CA LYS A 411 -23.06 -19.21 -3.92
C LYS A 411 -24.58 -19.37 -3.85
N SER A 412 -25.28 -18.47 -3.15
CA SER A 412 -26.74 -18.52 -3.03
C SER A 412 -27.50 -18.24 -4.33
N VAL A 413 -26.82 -17.65 -5.32
CA VAL A 413 -27.39 -17.31 -6.63
C VAL A 413 -27.79 -18.55 -7.42
N SER A 414 -27.10 -19.69 -7.23
CA SER A 414 -27.44 -20.95 -7.90
C SER A 414 -28.79 -21.55 -7.47
N PHE A 415 -29.34 -21.10 -6.34
CA PHE A 415 -30.65 -21.56 -5.84
C PHE A 415 -31.83 -20.71 -6.36
N LYS A 416 -31.56 -19.65 -7.13
CA LYS A 416 -32.60 -18.79 -7.70
C LYS A 416 -33.22 -19.41 -8.94
N LYS A 417 -34.52 -19.16 -9.14
CA LYS A 417 -35.29 -19.72 -10.26
C LYS A 417 -34.78 -19.25 -11.62
N VAL A 418 -34.41 -17.99 -11.74
CA VAL A 418 -33.92 -17.39 -12.98
C VAL A 418 -32.54 -16.79 -12.71
N ILE A 419 -31.53 -17.34 -13.38
CA ILE A 419 -30.14 -16.89 -13.26
C ILE A 419 -29.76 -16.16 -14.55
N HIS A 420 -29.13 -14.99 -14.42
CA HIS A 420 -28.65 -14.27 -15.57
C HIS A 420 -27.53 -15.06 -16.26
N LYS A 421 -27.64 -15.28 -17.57
CA LYS A 421 -26.73 -16.17 -18.33
C LYS A 421 -25.23 -15.91 -18.06
N PRO A 422 -24.70 -14.67 -18.11
CA PRO A 422 -23.28 -14.42 -17.82
C PRO A 422 -22.87 -14.85 -16.39
N VAL A 423 -23.78 -14.80 -15.43
CA VAL A 423 -23.53 -15.24 -14.05
C VAL A 423 -23.59 -16.77 -13.96
N ASN A 424 -24.58 -17.39 -14.61
CA ASN A 424 -24.67 -18.86 -14.72
C ASN A 424 -23.42 -19.45 -15.39
N ASP A 425 -22.88 -18.74 -16.38
CA ASP A 425 -21.66 -19.10 -17.10
C ASP A 425 -20.38 -18.64 -16.37
N GLY A 426 -20.44 -18.31 -15.08
CA GLY A 426 -19.28 -17.94 -14.26
C GLY A 426 -18.47 -16.73 -14.78
N ALA A 427 -19.01 -15.94 -15.69
CA ALA A 427 -18.32 -14.87 -16.41
C ALA A 427 -18.38 -13.55 -15.65
N CYS A 428 -18.02 -13.57 -14.35
CA CYS A 428 -18.06 -12.40 -13.46
C CYS A 428 -17.26 -11.22 -14.03
N GLY A 429 -16.11 -11.51 -14.65
CA GLY A 429 -15.24 -10.54 -15.32
C GLY A 429 -15.84 -9.90 -16.57
N GLY A 430 -17.01 -10.34 -17.05
CA GLY A 430 -17.75 -9.65 -18.12
C GLY A 430 -18.35 -8.32 -17.66
N CYS A 431 -18.73 -8.24 -16.38
CA CYS A 431 -19.32 -7.04 -15.78
C CYS A 431 -18.41 -6.35 -14.77
N HIS A 432 -17.59 -7.13 -14.04
CA HIS A 432 -16.72 -6.62 -12.98
C HIS A 432 -15.25 -6.53 -13.41
N GLU A 433 -14.54 -5.53 -12.90
CA GLU A 433 -13.08 -5.40 -12.93
C GLU A 433 -12.48 -6.07 -11.69
N SER A 434 -11.66 -7.09 -11.91
CA SER A 434 -11.17 -7.95 -10.81
C SER A 434 -10.00 -7.39 -10.01
N HIS A 435 -9.35 -6.32 -10.52
CA HIS A 435 -8.18 -5.71 -9.87
C HIS A 435 -8.53 -4.36 -9.23
N SER A 436 -9.12 -3.45 -10.01
CA SER A 436 -9.38 -2.10 -9.54
C SER A 436 -10.32 -1.31 -10.46
N SER A 437 -10.88 -0.23 -9.91
CA SER A 437 -11.81 0.68 -10.59
C SER A 437 -11.52 2.13 -10.21
N ASP A 438 -11.87 3.06 -11.08
CA ASP A 438 -11.87 4.50 -10.74
C ASP A 438 -13.19 4.94 -10.08
N ARG A 439 -14.17 4.04 -10.00
CA ARG A 439 -15.51 4.30 -9.51
C ARG A 439 -15.87 3.34 -8.37
N ASN A 440 -16.51 3.86 -7.33
CA ASN A 440 -17.06 3.06 -6.25
C ASN A 440 -18.46 2.52 -6.62
N ASP A 441 -18.51 1.72 -7.68
CA ASP A 441 -19.76 1.20 -8.24
C ASP A 441 -19.81 -0.34 -8.20
N ASN A 442 -19.09 -0.95 -7.27
CA ASN A 442 -18.84 -2.41 -7.20
C ASN A 442 -17.96 -2.92 -8.34
N PHE A 443 -16.94 -2.12 -8.72
CA PHE A 443 -15.97 -2.47 -9.74
C PHE A 443 -16.61 -2.77 -11.09
N LEU A 444 -17.64 -2.03 -11.50
CA LEU A 444 -18.29 -2.30 -12.79
C LEU A 444 -17.42 -1.78 -13.94
N LYS A 445 -17.40 -2.51 -15.06
CA LYS A 445 -16.68 -2.10 -16.28
C LYS A 445 -17.24 -0.82 -16.90
N LYS A 446 -18.56 -0.63 -16.79
CA LYS A 446 -19.28 0.55 -17.28
C LYS A 446 -20.29 1.02 -16.22
N PRO A 447 -20.58 2.33 -16.16
CA PRO A 447 -21.52 2.85 -15.17
C PRO A 447 -22.98 2.59 -15.56
N GLY A 448 -23.82 2.32 -14.57
CA GLY A 448 -25.28 2.29 -14.70
C GLY A 448 -25.78 1.47 -15.90
N ASN A 449 -26.74 2.04 -16.65
CA ASN A 449 -27.38 1.36 -17.78
C ASN A 449 -26.40 1.08 -18.94
N ALA A 450 -25.31 1.84 -19.06
CA ALA A 450 -24.34 1.65 -20.13
C ALA A 450 -23.67 0.27 -20.08
N LEU A 451 -23.62 -0.36 -18.90
CA LEU A 451 -23.16 -1.74 -18.78
C LEU A 451 -24.14 -2.71 -19.43
N CYS A 452 -25.42 -2.64 -19.07
CA CYS A 452 -26.47 -3.50 -19.59
C CYS A 452 -26.59 -3.35 -21.12
N LEU A 453 -26.60 -2.10 -21.60
CA LEU A 453 -26.75 -1.77 -23.01
C LEU A 453 -25.53 -2.14 -23.86
N SER A 454 -24.39 -2.48 -23.26
CA SER A 454 -23.25 -2.99 -24.03
C SER A 454 -23.46 -4.40 -24.61
N CYS A 455 -24.43 -5.14 -24.09
CA CYS A 455 -24.84 -6.45 -24.61
C CYS A 455 -26.30 -6.45 -25.06
N HIS A 456 -27.18 -5.72 -24.36
CA HIS A 456 -28.59 -5.59 -24.72
C HIS A 456 -28.83 -4.43 -25.70
N THR A 457 -28.18 -4.47 -26.86
CA THR A 457 -28.14 -3.36 -27.82
C THR A 457 -29.50 -3.06 -28.49
N GLY A 458 -30.42 -4.02 -28.51
CA GLY A 458 -31.78 -3.83 -29.03
C GLY A 458 -32.75 -3.12 -28.06
N ILE A 459 -32.32 -2.86 -26.82
CA ILE A 459 -33.15 -2.18 -25.82
C ILE A 459 -32.95 -0.67 -25.94
N THR A 460 -34.04 0.06 -26.17
CA THR A 460 -34.07 1.52 -26.18
C THR A 460 -35.15 2.02 -25.24
N ALA A 461 -35.10 3.30 -24.87
CA ALA A 461 -36.14 3.92 -24.05
C ALA A 461 -37.54 3.83 -24.70
N ALA A 462 -37.61 3.77 -26.03
CA ALA A 462 -38.86 3.66 -26.79
C ALA A 462 -39.32 2.20 -27.00
N SER A 463 -38.39 1.24 -27.06
CA SER A 463 -38.70 -0.18 -27.32
C SER A 463 -38.82 -1.03 -26.06
N HIS A 464 -38.33 -0.55 -24.92
CA HIS A 464 -38.46 -1.26 -23.65
C HIS A 464 -39.86 -1.10 -23.07
N THR A 465 -40.37 -2.16 -22.42
CA THR A 465 -41.74 -2.21 -21.86
C THR A 465 -42.02 -1.11 -20.82
N HIS A 466 -40.98 -0.56 -20.20
CA HIS A 466 -41.08 0.53 -19.23
C HIS A 466 -39.94 1.55 -19.42
N PRO A 467 -40.19 2.86 -19.32
CA PRO A 467 -39.14 3.87 -19.48
C PRO A 467 -38.06 3.77 -18.41
N TYR A 468 -36.83 4.11 -18.79
CA TYR A 468 -35.65 4.27 -17.95
C TYR A 468 -34.93 5.58 -18.31
N GLY A 469 -34.08 6.09 -17.42
CA GLY A 469 -33.44 7.41 -17.58
C GLY A 469 -34.37 8.59 -17.33
N VAL A 470 -35.54 8.34 -16.72
CA VAL A 470 -36.54 9.36 -16.34
C VAL A 470 -36.88 9.21 -14.85
N PRO A 471 -37.30 10.29 -14.17
CA PRO A 471 -37.69 10.21 -12.78
C PRO A 471 -38.98 9.39 -12.61
N PRO A 472 -39.15 8.67 -11.49
CA PRO A 472 -40.39 7.95 -11.21
C PRO A 472 -41.55 8.93 -11.00
N LYS A 473 -42.75 8.57 -11.46
CA LYS A 473 -43.96 9.40 -11.28
C LYS A 473 -44.47 9.47 -9.83
N LYS A 474 -44.07 8.51 -8.99
CA LYS A 474 -44.42 8.43 -7.57
C LYS A 474 -43.17 8.10 -6.77
N GLU A 475 -42.97 8.79 -5.66
CA GLU A 475 -41.88 8.51 -4.75
C GLU A 475 -42.13 7.17 -4.03
N ARG A 476 -41.21 6.22 -4.20
CA ARG A 476 -41.22 4.89 -3.60
C ARG A 476 -39.78 4.52 -3.25
N MET A 477 -39.59 3.53 -2.37
CA MET A 477 -38.28 2.93 -2.09
C MET A 477 -37.77 2.11 -3.29
N ILE A 478 -37.33 2.81 -4.33
CA ILE A 478 -36.77 2.27 -5.56
C ILE A 478 -35.34 2.78 -5.68
N LYS A 479 -34.43 1.94 -6.16
CA LYS A 479 -33.05 2.34 -6.41
C LYS A 479 -33.00 3.26 -7.62
N LEU A 480 -32.57 4.50 -7.44
CA LEU A 480 -32.41 5.49 -8.50
C LEU A 480 -30.93 5.80 -8.74
N ASP A 481 -30.61 6.43 -9.87
CA ASP A 481 -29.30 7.06 -10.03
C ASP A 481 -29.18 8.36 -9.21
N LYS A 482 -28.02 9.02 -9.33
CA LYS A 482 -27.73 10.24 -8.55
C LYS A 482 -28.61 11.41 -8.97
N GLU A 483 -29.09 11.37 -10.20
CA GLU A 483 -29.96 12.37 -10.81
C GLU A 483 -31.45 12.09 -10.53
N GLY A 484 -31.76 11.03 -9.76
CA GLY A 484 -33.12 10.67 -9.36
C GLY A 484 -33.90 9.91 -10.42
N ASN A 485 -33.23 9.34 -11.42
CA ASN A 485 -33.87 8.63 -12.52
C ASN A 485 -33.90 7.11 -12.31
N LEU A 486 -34.89 6.47 -12.95
CA LEU A 486 -35.01 5.03 -13.05
C LEU A 486 -33.85 4.45 -13.87
N VAL A 487 -33.21 3.43 -13.34
CA VAL A 487 -32.13 2.65 -13.98
C VAL A 487 -32.57 1.20 -14.14
N CYS A 488 -31.84 0.41 -14.95
CA CYS A 488 -32.20 -1.00 -15.15
C CYS A 488 -32.31 -1.75 -13.82
N VAL A 489 -31.37 -1.49 -12.89
CA VAL A 489 -31.35 -2.11 -11.56
C VAL A 489 -32.37 -1.52 -10.57
N SER A 490 -33.19 -0.56 -11.00
CA SER A 490 -34.39 -0.15 -10.24
C SER A 490 -35.41 -1.28 -10.20
N CYS A 491 -35.44 -2.11 -11.26
CA CYS A 491 -36.46 -3.14 -11.46
C CYS A 491 -35.87 -4.52 -11.73
N HIS A 492 -34.62 -4.62 -12.17
CA HIS A 492 -33.97 -5.88 -12.49
C HIS A 492 -32.89 -6.29 -11.48
N GLU A 493 -32.88 -7.56 -11.11
CA GLU A 493 -31.79 -8.18 -10.35
C GLU A 493 -30.73 -8.72 -11.32
N PRO A 494 -29.56 -8.04 -11.43
CA PRO A 494 -28.60 -8.30 -12.52
C PRO A 494 -27.89 -9.66 -12.42
N HIS A 495 -27.99 -10.34 -11.29
CA HIS A 495 -27.35 -11.64 -11.07
C HIS A 495 -28.33 -12.81 -11.20
N ALA A 496 -29.39 -12.81 -10.40
CA ALA A 496 -30.47 -13.79 -10.45
C ALA A 496 -31.67 -13.29 -9.64
N GLY A 497 -32.84 -13.87 -9.91
CA GLY A 497 -34.06 -13.58 -9.18
C GLY A 497 -35.05 -14.74 -9.25
N ASP A 498 -36.13 -14.62 -8.49
CA ASP A 498 -37.20 -15.62 -8.47
C ASP A 498 -38.29 -15.31 -9.51
N GLU A 499 -38.33 -14.08 -10.00
CA GLU A 499 -39.28 -13.61 -11.00
C GLU A 499 -38.73 -13.76 -12.43
N ASN A 500 -39.64 -13.97 -13.38
CA ASN A 500 -39.30 -14.01 -14.80
C ASN A 500 -38.64 -12.69 -15.24
N LYS A 501 -37.73 -12.78 -16.22
CA LYS A 501 -36.95 -11.64 -16.75
C LYS A 501 -36.14 -10.91 -15.66
N LEU A 502 -35.77 -11.61 -14.59
CA LEU A 502 -34.95 -11.09 -13.50
C LEU A 502 -35.58 -9.88 -12.82
N LEU A 503 -36.90 -9.80 -12.74
CA LEU A 503 -37.54 -8.69 -12.03
C LEU A 503 -37.30 -8.81 -10.51
N VAL A 504 -37.23 -7.67 -9.84
CA VAL A 504 -37.22 -7.61 -8.38
C VAL A 504 -38.49 -8.27 -7.82
N LYS A 505 -38.38 -8.91 -6.65
CA LYS A 505 -39.49 -9.63 -6.01
C LYS A 505 -40.77 -8.78 -5.93
N GLY A 506 -41.89 -9.34 -6.40
CA GLY A 506 -43.18 -8.64 -6.51
C GLY A 506 -43.42 -7.94 -7.87
N GLY A 507 -42.45 -7.97 -8.77
CA GLY A 507 -42.57 -7.55 -10.17
C GLY A 507 -43.18 -6.16 -10.35
N CYS A 508 -44.04 -6.02 -11.37
CA CYS A 508 -44.74 -4.77 -11.67
C CYS A 508 -45.69 -4.35 -10.53
N ALA A 509 -46.31 -5.30 -9.83
CA ALA A 509 -47.29 -5.03 -8.79
C ALA A 509 -46.69 -4.24 -7.63
N LYS A 510 -45.42 -4.46 -7.28
CA LYS A 510 -44.73 -3.70 -6.22
C LYS A 510 -44.68 -2.19 -6.46
N CYS A 511 -44.75 -1.76 -7.72
CA CYS A 511 -44.62 -0.35 -8.11
C CYS A 511 -45.93 0.28 -8.60
N HIS A 512 -46.90 -0.54 -9.02
CA HIS A 512 -48.18 -0.07 -9.59
C HIS A 512 -49.43 -0.42 -8.77
N SER A 513 -49.28 -1.13 -7.64
CA SER A 513 -50.35 -1.29 -6.64
C SER A 513 -50.62 -0.01 -5.87
#